data_AF-A0A5U9KZ90-F1
#
_entry.id   AF-A0A5U9KZ90-F1
#
_cell.length_a   1.000
_cell.length_b   1.000
_cell.length_c   1.000
_cell.angle_alpha   90.00
_cell.angle_beta   90.00
_cell.angle_gamma   90.00
#
_symmetry.space_group_name_H-M   'P 1'
#
loop_
_entity.id
_entity.type
_entity.pdbx_description
1 polymer ?
#
loop_
_entity_poly.entity_id
_entity_poly.type
_entity_poly.pdbx_seq_one_letter_code
_entity_poly.pdbx_strand_id
1 'polypeptide(L)'
;MAAQVQTAQLKRQLEEAGSDAPAVSSPVSPGDPSSPVMVQPGSVSPSRGQGTVRPQVLEISGKGSALYAVLQMPDGSRPEVTAGSRVTIGKTTLTVSRVSLSGVTFSDGSELPF
;
A
#
# COMPACT_ATOMS: atom_id res chain seq x y z
N MET A 1 -40.95 18.36 22.09
CA MET A 1 -40.94 18.38 20.61
C MET A 1 -39.65 19.05 20.15
N ALA A 2 -38.70 18.33 19.53
CA ALA A 2 -37.61 18.84 18.67
C ALA A 2 -36.49 17.77 18.55
N ALA A 3 -36.70 16.73 17.73
CA ALA A 3 -35.64 15.73 17.47
C ALA A 3 -35.57 15.28 15.99
N GLN A 4 -36.27 15.97 15.08
CA GLN A 4 -36.38 15.55 13.67
C GLN A 4 -35.70 16.50 12.66
N VAL A 5 -35.03 17.57 13.12
CA VAL A 5 -34.41 18.55 12.20
C VAL A 5 -32.97 18.21 11.80
N GLN A 6 -32.29 17.32 12.54
CA GLN A 6 -30.87 17.04 12.32
C GLN A 6 -30.61 16.04 11.19
N THR A 7 -31.52 15.09 10.96
CA THR A 7 -31.34 14.07 9.92
C THR A 7 -31.55 14.60 8.51
N ALA A 8 -32.37 15.64 8.33
CA ALA A 8 -32.62 16.23 7.01
C ALA A 8 -31.43 17.05 6.48
N GLN A 9 -30.63 17.68 7.36
CA GLN A 9 -29.47 18.46 6.93
C GLN A 9 -28.30 17.57 6.50
N LEU A 10 -28.14 16.42 7.14
CA LEU A 10 -27.02 15.52 6.85
C LEU A 10 -27.14 14.87 5.46
N LYS A 11 -28.36 14.60 4.98
CA LYS A 11 -28.58 14.05 3.62
C LYS A 11 -28.17 15.03 2.51
N ARG A 12 -28.33 16.34 2.70
CA ARG A 12 -27.94 17.33 1.66
C ARG A 12 -26.43 17.40 1.47
N GLN A 13 -25.65 17.25 2.54
CA GLN A 13 -24.19 17.30 2.46
C GLN A 13 -23.57 16.10 1.74
N LEU A 14 -24.22 14.93 1.75
CA LEU A 14 -23.71 13.74 1.08
C LEU A 14 -23.99 13.75 -0.44
N GLU A 15 -25.01 14.47 -0.91
CA GLU A 15 -25.29 14.64 -2.34
C GLU A 15 -24.40 15.72 -3.00
N GLU A 16 -23.94 16.74 -2.26
CA GLU A 16 -23.03 17.77 -2.80
C GLU A 16 -21.58 17.30 -2.96
N ALA A 17 -21.14 16.28 -2.23
CA ALA A 17 -19.77 15.76 -2.33
C ALA A 17 -19.55 14.79 -3.51
N GLY A 18 -20.58 14.52 -4.31
CA GLY A 18 -20.58 13.52 -5.39
C GLY A 18 -20.32 14.04 -6.79
N SER A 19 -19.99 15.33 -6.99
CA SER A 19 -19.79 15.88 -8.34
C SER A 19 -18.72 16.94 -8.38
N ASP A 20 -17.46 16.52 -8.50
CA ASP A 20 -16.50 17.26 -9.32
C ASP A 20 -15.46 16.30 -9.88
N ALA A 21 -15.64 15.97 -11.16
CA ALA A 21 -14.56 15.48 -11.99
C ALA A 21 -14.00 16.69 -12.76
N PRO A 22 -12.68 16.89 -12.78
CA PRO A 22 -12.06 17.58 -13.89
C PRO A 22 -11.26 16.58 -14.72
N ALA A 23 -11.77 16.36 -15.92
CA ALA A 23 -10.92 16.05 -17.06
C ALA A 23 -10.00 17.25 -17.34
N VAL A 24 -8.82 16.92 -17.87
CA VAL A 24 -7.86 17.76 -18.63
C VAL A 24 -7.14 18.92 -17.93
N SER A 25 -5.82 18.81 -17.82
CA SER A 25 -4.89 19.56 -18.70
C SER A 25 -3.45 19.31 -18.29
N SER A 26 -2.73 18.56 -19.13
CA SER A 26 -1.28 18.50 -19.16
C SER A 26 -0.71 19.87 -19.53
N PRO A 27 0.28 20.43 -18.81
CA PRO A 27 1.02 21.58 -19.31
C PRO A 27 2.04 21.09 -20.34
N VAL A 28 1.78 21.33 -21.62
CA VAL A 28 2.84 21.34 -22.64
C VAL A 28 3.71 22.58 -22.37
N SER A 29 4.89 22.37 -21.80
CA SER A 29 5.93 23.40 -21.72
C SER A 29 6.64 23.49 -23.07
N PRO A 30 6.73 24.67 -23.71
CA PRO A 30 7.63 24.89 -24.82
C PRO A 30 9.08 24.88 -24.29
N GLY A 31 9.93 24.15 -25.00
CA GLY A 31 11.20 23.63 -24.50
C GLY A 31 12.27 24.66 -24.15
N ASP A 32 13.24 24.16 -23.38
CA ASP A 32 14.63 24.58 -23.43
C ASP A 32 15.51 23.40 -22.95
N PRO A 33 16.62 23.04 -23.65
CA PRO A 33 17.41 21.86 -23.33
C PRO A 33 18.58 22.25 -22.43
N SER A 34 18.50 22.00 -21.13
CA SER A 34 19.68 21.94 -20.27
C SER A 34 19.37 21.21 -18.97
N SER A 35 19.90 19.99 -18.86
CA SER A 35 20.03 19.27 -17.59
C SER A 35 20.86 20.11 -16.61
N PRO A 36 20.54 20.05 -15.30
CA PRO A 36 21.20 19.02 -14.50
C PRO A 36 20.22 18.26 -13.60
N VAL A 37 20.40 16.94 -13.55
CA VAL A 37 19.79 16.09 -12.53
C VAL A 37 20.32 16.53 -11.17
N MET A 38 19.45 17.13 -10.36
CA MET A 38 19.69 17.36 -8.95
C MET A 38 18.56 16.68 -8.16
N VAL A 39 18.96 15.57 -7.56
CA VAL A 39 18.33 14.79 -6.48
C VAL A 39 17.03 15.33 -5.86
N GLN A 40 15.97 14.52 -5.91
CA GLN A 40 14.91 14.60 -4.91
C GLN A 40 14.97 13.34 -4.03
N PRO A 41 15.35 13.44 -2.75
CA PRO A 41 15.12 12.38 -1.78
C PRO A 41 13.64 12.45 -1.37
N GLY A 42 12.77 12.09 -2.30
CA GLY A 42 11.33 12.19 -2.15
C GLY A 42 10.72 10.81 -2.26
N SER A 43 10.38 10.25 -1.10
CA SER A 43 9.30 9.29 -0.91
C SER A 43 9.19 8.23 -1.99
N VAL A 44 9.84 7.08 -1.77
CA VAL A 44 9.42 5.83 -2.41
C VAL A 44 8.01 5.50 -1.90
N SER A 45 6.98 6.16 -2.46
CA SER A 45 5.69 5.53 -2.56
C SER A 45 5.93 4.25 -3.34
N PRO A 46 5.73 3.05 -2.78
CA PRO A 46 5.83 1.84 -3.57
C PRO A 46 4.75 1.98 -4.64
N SER A 47 5.22 2.21 -5.86
CA SER A 47 4.43 2.20 -7.07
C SER A 47 3.49 1.01 -6.96
N ARG A 48 2.17 1.26 -6.97
CA ARG A 48 1.19 0.23 -7.31
C ARG A 48 1.41 -0.12 -8.78
N GLY A 49 2.52 -0.81 -9.03
CA GLY A 49 2.90 -1.34 -10.31
C GLY A 49 1.92 -2.44 -10.63
N GLN A 50 1.09 -2.17 -11.64
CA GLN A 50 0.34 -3.20 -12.34
C GLN A 50 1.24 -4.39 -12.66
N GLY A 51 0.78 -5.59 -12.30
CA GLY A 51 1.10 -6.80 -13.07
C GLY A 51 2.09 -7.81 -12.50
N THR A 52 2.56 -7.70 -11.26
CA THR A 52 3.34 -8.80 -10.64
C THR A 52 2.49 -9.50 -9.58
N VAL A 53 2.31 -10.83 -9.74
CA VAL A 53 1.62 -11.75 -8.81
C VAL A 53 2.45 -11.90 -7.53
N ARG A 54 2.70 -10.80 -6.83
CA ARG A 54 3.53 -10.73 -5.65
C ARG A 54 2.65 -10.48 -4.44
N PRO A 55 2.88 -11.18 -3.31
CA PRO A 55 2.19 -10.86 -2.07
C PRO A 55 2.48 -9.41 -1.65
N GLN A 56 1.56 -8.85 -0.86
CA GLN A 56 1.70 -7.52 -0.25
C GLN A 56 1.62 -7.66 1.26
N VAL A 57 2.28 -6.77 2.01
CA VAL A 57 2.08 -6.72 3.47
C VAL A 57 0.87 -5.84 3.75
N LEU A 58 -0.09 -6.35 4.51
CA LEU A 58 -1.30 -5.62 4.91
C LEU A 58 -1.21 -5.04 6.32
N GLU A 59 -0.47 -5.70 7.19
CA GLU A 59 -0.29 -5.29 8.58
C GLU A 59 1.05 -5.78 9.10
N ILE A 60 1.67 -5.00 9.96
CA ILE A 60 2.78 -5.44 10.82
C ILE A 60 2.44 -5.03 12.26
N SER A 61 2.47 -6.02 13.15
CA SER A 61 2.06 -5.88 14.53
C SER A 61 3.00 -6.66 15.46
N GLY A 62 2.85 -6.43 16.76
CA GLY A 62 3.67 -7.05 17.80
C GLY A 62 4.65 -6.07 18.46
N LYS A 63 5.62 -6.61 19.21
CA LYS A 63 6.52 -5.78 20.04
C LYS A 63 7.91 -6.39 20.15
N GLY A 64 8.92 -5.52 20.09
CA GLY A 64 10.32 -5.93 20.21
C GLY A 64 10.69 -6.94 19.12
N SER A 65 11.18 -8.12 19.53
CA SER A 65 11.52 -9.21 18.60
C SER A 65 10.34 -10.10 18.21
N ALA A 66 9.18 -9.92 18.83
CA ALA A 66 7.96 -10.67 18.55
C ALA A 66 7.06 -9.88 17.58
N LEU A 67 7.58 -9.64 16.37
CA LEU A 67 6.81 -9.04 15.27
C LEU A 67 6.19 -10.13 14.41
N TYR A 68 4.97 -9.87 13.96
CA TYR A 68 4.25 -10.66 12.97
C TYR A 68 3.68 -9.75 11.89
N ALA A 69 3.42 -10.32 10.72
CA ALA A 69 2.89 -9.60 9.57
C ALA A 69 1.72 -10.37 8.95
N VAL A 70 0.71 -9.65 8.48
CA VAL A 70 -0.37 -10.22 7.67
C VAL A 70 -0.04 -9.97 6.21
N LEU A 71 0.09 -11.03 5.42
CA LEU A 71 0.36 -10.93 3.99
C LEU A 71 -0.93 -11.06 3.19
N GLN A 72 -1.18 -10.20 2.20
CA GLN A 72 -2.16 -10.47 1.14
C GLN A 72 -1.46 -11.27 0.06
N MET A 73 -1.82 -12.54 -0.05
CA MET A 73 -1.33 -13.39 -1.12
C MET A 73 -2.09 -13.12 -2.42
N PRO A 74 -1.51 -13.45 -3.59
CA PRO A 74 -2.17 -13.25 -4.88
C PRO A 74 -3.40 -14.13 -5.11
N ASP A 75 -3.52 -15.25 -4.38
CA ASP A 75 -4.70 -16.12 -4.36
C ASP A 75 -5.84 -15.58 -3.47
N GLY A 76 -5.64 -14.41 -2.86
CA GLY A 76 -6.59 -13.79 -1.94
C GLY A 76 -6.41 -14.21 -0.48
N SER A 77 -5.61 -15.24 -0.20
CA SER A 77 -5.39 -15.71 1.18
C SER A 77 -4.59 -14.70 2.00
N ARG A 78 -4.79 -14.73 3.33
CA ARG A 78 -4.17 -13.79 4.27
C ARG A 78 -3.46 -14.47 5.43
N PRO A 79 -2.32 -15.15 5.18
CA PRO A 79 -1.57 -15.77 6.25
C PRO A 79 -0.92 -14.70 7.14
N GLU A 80 -0.99 -14.93 8.45
CA GLU A 80 -0.14 -14.28 9.43
C GLU A 80 1.20 -15.01 9.51
N VAL A 81 2.30 -14.27 9.50
CA VAL A 81 3.66 -14.82 9.43
C VAL A 81 4.58 -14.17 10.45
N THR A 82 5.50 -14.96 11.00
CA THR A 82 6.59 -14.53 11.89
C THR A 82 7.93 -14.99 11.32
N ALA A 83 9.05 -14.54 11.92
CA ALA A 83 10.37 -15.06 11.56
C ALA A 83 10.40 -16.59 11.70
N GLY A 84 10.84 -17.29 10.66
CA GLY A 84 10.84 -18.75 10.55
C GLY A 84 9.56 -19.36 9.94
N SER A 85 8.49 -18.59 9.74
CA SER A 85 7.27 -19.09 9.06
C SER A 85 7.54 -19.42 7.60
N ARG A 86 6.90 -20.48 7.09
CA ARG A 86 6.94 -20.84 5.66
C ARG A 86 5.74 -20.24 4.93
N VAL A 87 5.99 -19.64 3.77
CA VAL A 87 5.00 -18.99 2.93
C VAL A 87 5.13 -19.50 1.52
N THR A 88 4.03 -19.98 0.94
CA THR A 88 4.00 -20.44 -0.46
C THR A 88 3.43 -19.36 -1.35
N ILE A 89 4.28 -18.78 -2.19
CA ILE A 89 3.90 -17.75 -3.17
C ILE A 89 3.83 -18.41 -4.54
N GLY A 90 2.61 -18.63 -5.05
CA GLY A 90 2.40 -19.39 -6.28
C GLY A 90 2.88 -20.84 -6.12
N LYS A 91 4.03 -21.17 -6.73
CA LYS A 91 4.64 -22.52 -6.69
C LYS A 91 5.90 -22.59 -5.84
N THR A 92 6.32 -21.48 -5.24
CA THR A 92 7.58 -21.38 -4.49
C THR A 92 7.28 -21.26 -3.01
N THR A 93 7.87 -22.14 -2.19
CA THR A 93 7.82 -22.01 -0.73
C THR A 93 9.08 -21.31 -0.24
N LEU A 94 8.90 -20.15 0.39
CA LEU A 94 9.95 -19.38 1.02
C LEU A 94 9.79 -19.43 2.53
N THR A 95 10.88 -19.18 3.26
CA THR A 95 10.85 -19.00 4.71
C THR A 95 11.06 -17.54 5.04
N VAL A 96 10.28 -16.99 5.95
CA VAL A 96 10.46 -15.63 6.46
C VAL A 96 11.74 -15.58 7.27
N SER A 97 12.71 -14.82 6.79
CA SER A 97 13.97 -14.61 7.50
C SER A 97 13.80 -13.56 8.59
N ARG A 98 13.09 -12.46 8.29
CA ARG A 98 12.91 -11.35 9.22
C ARG A 98 11.56 -10.66 9.01
N VAL A 99 10.95 -10.22 10.11
CA VAL A 99 9.85 -9.26 10.12
C VAL A 99 10.34 -7.98 10.80
N SER A 100 10.06 -6.83 10.19
CA SER A 100 10.44 -5.50 10.68
C SER A 100 9.30 -4.52 10.47
N LEU A 101 9.31 -3.35 11.12
CA LEU A 101 8.26 -2.33 10.91
C LEU A 101 8.19 -1.78 9.48
N SER A 102 9.23 -2.01 8.67
CA SER A 102 9.30 -1.56 7.27
C SER A 102 8.84 -2.64 6.28
N GLY A 103 8.73 -3.90 6.71
CA GLY A 103 8.47 -5.00 5.80
C GLY A 103 8.93 -6.37 6.27
N VAL A 104 8.79 -7.36 5.37
CA VAL A 104 9.11 -8.77 5.58
C VAL A 104 10.20 -9.22 4.60
N THR A 105 11.29 -9.77 5.12
CA THR A 105 12.38 -10.33 4.32
C THR A 105 12.30 -11.86 4.31
N PHE A 106 12.43 -12.47 3.15
CA PHE A 106 12.43 -13.91 2.96
C PHE A 106 13.86 -14.48 2.83
N SER A 107 13.97 -15.80 2.90
CA SER A 107 15.25 -16.51 2.86
C SER A 107 15.95 -16.47 1.51
N ASP A 108 15.24 -16.13 0.45
CA ASP A 108 15.82 -15.88 -0.88
C ASP A 108 16.42 -14.47 -1.01
N GLY A 109 16.37 -13.67 0.06
CA GLY A 109 16.81 -12.28 0.09
C GLY A 109 15.78 -11.28 -0.44
N SER A 110 14.60 -11.75 -0.88
CA SER A 110 13.54 -10.86 -1.35
C SER A 110 12.81 -10.20 -0.18
N GLU A 111 12.39 -8.95 -0.38
CA GLU A 111 11.73 -8.14 0.67
C GLU A 111 10.36 -7.62 0.21
N LEU A 112 9.36 -7.72 1.09
CA LEU A 112 8.04 -7.13 0.93
C LEU A 112 7.93 -5.86 1.79
N PRO A 113 7.79 -4.67 1.18
CA PRO A 113 7.58 -3.44 1.94
C PRO A 113 6.16 -3.38 2.54
N PHE A 114 6.03 -2.68 3.67
CA PHE A 114 4.77 -2.35 4.36
C PHE A 114 4.45 -0.86 4.28
#